data_AF-A0A955PZ35-F1
#
_entry.id   AF-A0A955PZ35-F1
#
_cell.length_a   1.000
_cell.length_b   1.000
_cell.length_c   1.000
_cell.angle_alpha   90.00
_cell.angle_beta   90.00
_cell.angle_gamma   90.00
#
_symmetry.space_group_name_H-M   'P 1'
#
loop_
_entity.id
_entity.type
_entity.pdbx_description
1 polymer ?
#
loop_
_entity_poly.entity_id
_entity_poly.type
_entity_poly.pdbx_seq_one_letter_code
_entity_poly.pdbx_strand_id
1 'polypeptide(L)' 'ALQTLSARQQEVLQSYYHAGLTMKEIGRQMGLTESGVCRIHSGAIRHLRIELKRIEEGGPSAPRPRNLRKAPVVQD' A
#
# COMPACT_ATOMS: atom_id res chain seq x y z
N ALA A 1 10.40 -3.01 0.39
CA ALA A 1 9.05 -2.91 -0.22
C ALA A 1 7.91 -2.84 0.82
N LEU A 2 7.66 -3.84 1.68
CA LEU A 2 6.50 -3.81 2.60
C LEU A 2 6.45 -2.59 3.54
N GLN A 3 7.60 -2.16 4.06
CA GLN A 3 7.73 -0.98 4.92
C GLN A 3 7.32 0.34 4.25
N THR A 4 7.20 0.41 2.92
CA THR A 4 6.76 1.61 2.21
C THR A 4 5.24 1.75 2.21
N LEU A 5 4.50 0.69 2.51
CA LEU A 5 3.05 0.72 2.63
C LEU A 5 2.60 1.52 3.85
N SER A 6 1.41 2.13 3.76
CA SER A 6 0.78 2.73 4.95
C SER A 6 0.43 1.66 6.00
N ALA A 7 0.36 2.05 7.28
CA ALA A 7 -0.03 1.15 8.36
C ALA A 7 -1.34 0.39 8.06
N ARG A 8 -2.36 1.11 7.54
CA ARG A 8 -3.65 0.52 7.16
C ARG A 8 -3.52 -0.51 6.03
N GLN A 9 -2.62 -0.29 5.07
CA GLN A 9 -2.35 -1.27 4.00
C GLN A 9 -1.61 -2.50 4.55
N GLN A 10 -0.61 -2.28 5.40
CA GLN A 10 0.14 -3.37 6.04
C GLN A 10 -0.80 -4.25 6.87
N GLU A 11 -1.70 -3.66 7.66
CA GLU A 11 -2.70 -4.38 8.46
C GLU A 11 -3.62 -5.25 7.58
N VAL A 12 -4.16 -4.70 6.47
CA VAL A 12 -4.99 -5.48 5.54
C VAL A 12 -4.22 -6.64 4.93
N LEU A 13 -2.96 -6.44 4.54
CA LEU A 13 -2.14 -7.52 3.97
C LEU A 13 -1.79 -8.57 5.01
N GLN A 14 -1.47 -8.16 6.25
CA GLN A 14 -1.19 -9.07 7.36
C GLN A 14 -2.39 -9.96 7.65
N SER A 15 -3.57 -9.35 7.81
CA SER A 15 -4.79 -10.11 8.11
C SER A 15 -5.17 -11.08 6.99
N TYR A 16 -4.98 -10.68 5.72
CA TYR A 16 -5.32 -11.52 4.58
C TYR A 16 -4.30 -12.66 4.35
N TYR A 17 -3.02 -12.33 4.21
CA TYR A 17 -2.00 -13.31 3.81
C TYR A 17 -1.42 -14.11 4.98
N HIS A 18 -1.34 -13.53 6.18
CA HIS A 18 -0.78 -14.23 7.34
C HIS A 18 -1.86 -14.84 8.22
N ALA A 19 -2.94 -14.10 8.50
CA ALA A 19 -4.02 -14.61 9.36
C ALA A 19 -5.13 -15.33 8.58
N GLY A 20 -5.13 -15.30 7.24
CA GLY A 20 -6.12 -16.00 6.41
C GLY A 20 -7.53 -15.43 6.48
N LEU A 21 -7.71 -14.19 6.97
CA LEU A 21 -9.02 -13.57 7.11
C LEU A 21 -9.60 -13.17 5.75
N THR A 22 -10.91 -13.32 5.60
CA THR A 22 -11.64 -12.82 4.42
C THR A 22 -11.78 -11.30 4.43
N MET A 23 -12.02 -10.68 3.26
CA MET A 23 -12.24 -9.23 3.15
C MET A 23 -13.38 -8.73 4.05
N LYS A 24 -14.43 -9.56 4.22
CA LYS A 24 -15.58 -9.28 5.10
C LYS A 24 -15.21 -9.29 6.58
N GLU A 25 -14.36 -10.22 7.02
CA GLU A 25 -13.87 -10.30 8.40
C GLU A 25 -12.92 -9.15 8.72
N ILE A 26 -12.00 -8.86 7.82
CA ILE A 26 -11.11 -7.70 7.92
C ILE A 26 -11.93 -6.41 8.00
N GLY A 27 -12.97 -6.29 7.16
CA GLY A 27 -13.87 -5.14 7.18
C GLY A 27 -14.54 -4.95 8.54
N ARG A 28 -15.07 -6.02 9.12
CA ARG A 28 -15.66 -6.01 10.46
C ARG A 28 -14.66 -5.57 11.53
N GLN A 29 -13.43 -6.09 11.51
CA GLN A 29 -12.38 -5.74 12.48
C GLN A 29 -11.93 -4.27 12.37
N MET A 30 -11.85 -3.75 11.15
CA MET A 30 -11.36 -2.38 10.88
C MET A 30 -12.47 -1.31 10.85
N GLY A 31 -13.74 -1.69 11.06
CA GLY A 31 -14.87 -0.77 10.92
C GLY A 31 -15.09 -0.29 9.48
N LEU A 32 -14.82 -1.15 8.49
CA LEU A 32 -14.92 -0.86 7.06
C LEU A 32 -15.90 -1.81 6.36
N THR A 33 -16.42 -1.38 5.22
CA THR A 33 -17.11 -2.30 4.30
C THR A 33 -16.12 -3.21 3.60
N GLU A 34 -16.58 -4.37 3.13
CA GLU A 34 -15.78 -5.30 2.33
C GLU A 34 -15.19 -4.62 1.08
N SER A 35 -15.98 -3.80 0.39
CA SER A 35 -15.53 -2.99 -0.75
C SER A 35 -14.47 -1.94 -0.37
N GLY A 36 -14.50 -1.43 0.86
CA GLY A 36 -13.45 -0.57 1.42
C GLY A 36 -12.13 -1.31 1.58
N VAL A 37 -12.17 -2.51 2.15
CA VAL A 37 -10.99 -3.38 2.32
C VAL A 37 -10.42 -3.79 0.97
N CYS A 38 -11.25 -4.21 0.02
CA CYS A 38 -10.81 -4.58 -1.33
C CYS A 38 -10.05 -3.45 -2.03
N ARG A 39 -10.50 -2.19 -1.87
CA ARG A 39 -9.78 -1.02 -2.40
C ARG A 39 -8.43 -0.79 -1.72
N ILE A 40 -8.36 -0.92 -0.38
CA ILE A 40 -7.10 -0.80 0.35
C ILE A 40 -6.11 -1.88 -0.09
N HIS A 41 -6.59 -3.13 -0.19
CA HIS A 41 -5.82 -4.27 -0.65
C HIS A 41 -5.28 -4.02 -2.08
N SER A 42 -6.15 -3.69 -3.02
CA SER A 42 -5.78 -3.39 -4.40
C SER A 42 -4.75 -2.25 -4.50
N GLY A 43 -4.94 -1.19 -3.70
CA GLY A 43 -3.99 -0.09 -3.59
C GLY A 43 -2.63 -0.52 -3.03
N ALA A 44 -2.61 -1.42 -2.05
CA ALA A 44 -1.38 -1.98 -1.48
C ALA A 44 -0.62 -2.81 -2.52
N ILE A 45 -1.30 -3.72 -3.23
CA ILE A 45 -0.69 -4.55 -4.29
C ILE A 45 -0.12 -3.67 -5.40
N ARG A 46 -0.86 -2.63 -5.85
CA ARG A 46 -0.36 -1.67 -6.85
C ARG A 46 0.89 -0.95 -6.36
N HIS A 47 0.92 -0.50 -5.10
CA HIS A 47 2.09 0.16 -4.52
C HIS A 47 3.29 -0.79 -4.47
N LEU A 48 3.11 -2.03 -3.99
CA LEU A 48 4.19 -3.02 -3.95
C LEU A 48 4.75 -3.31 -5.34
N ARG A 49 3.91 -3.46 -6.38
CA ARG A 49 4.38 -3.67 -7.76
C ARG A 49 5.29 -2.53 -8.25
N ILE A 50 4.94 -1.28 -7.94
CA ILE A 50 5.77 -0.11 -8.30
C ILE A 50 7.11 -0.14 -7.57
N GLU A 51 7.09 -0.43 -6.27
CA GLU A 51 8.32 -0.43 -5.46
C GLU A 51 9.23 -1.62 -5.80
N LEU A 52 8.66 -2.80 -6.08
CA LEU A 52 9.44 -3.95 -6.54
C LEU A 52 10.11 -3.67 -7.89
N LYS A 53 9.37 -3.12 -8.85
CA LYS A 53 9.95 -2.72 -10.15
C LYS A 53 11.13 -1.75 -9.98
N ARG A 54 11.00 -0.77 -9.09
CA ARG A 54 12.10 0.16 -8.80
C ARG A 54 13.32 -0.52 -8.20
N ILE A 55 13.10 -1.47 -7.28
CA ILE A 55 14.19 -2.24 -6.66
C ILE A 55 14.90 -3.08 -7.72
N GLU A 56 14.14 -3.74 -8.60
CA GLU A 56 14.68 -4.51 -9.73
C GLU A 56 15.50 -3.64 -10.70
N GLU A 57 15.09 -2.38 -10.91
CA GLU A 57 15.81 -1.38 -11.71
C GLU A 57 17.00 -0.73 -10.96
N GLY A 58 17.34 -1.18 -9.74
CA GLY A 58 18.45 -0.64 -8.94
C GLY A 58 18.16 0.71 -8.28
N GLY A 59 16.90 1.16 -8.27
CA GLY A 59 16.49 2.42 -7.65
C GLY A 59 16.42 2.34 -6.11
N PRO A 60 16.67 3.45 -5.40
CA PRO A 60 16.63 3.47 -3.93
C PRO A 60 15.20 3.22 -3.40
N SER A 61 15.07 2.30 -2.44
CA SER A 61 13.81 1.87 -1.79
C SER A 61 13.26 2.86 -0.74
N ALA A 62 13.69 4.13 -0.75
CA ALA A 62 13.29 5.08 0.28
C ALA A 62 11.78 5.37 0.21
N PRO A 63 11.05 5.39 1.34
CA PRO A 63 9.62 5.65 1.36
C PRO A 63 9.36 7.06 0.82
N ARG A 64 8.84 7.15 -0.42
CA ARG A 64 8.42 8.45 -0.95
C ARG A 64 7.17 8.89 -0.17
N PRO A 65 7.22 10.01 0.55
CA PRO A 65 6.05 10.49 1.26
C PRO A 65 4.93 10.76 0.24
N ARG A 66 3.73 10.30 0.59
CA ARG A 66 2.53 10.27 -0.26
C ARG A 66 2.09 11.65 -0.80
N ASN A 67 2.72 12.73 -0.33
CA ASN A 67 2.35 14.12 -0.57
C ASN A 67 3.19 14.83 -1.65
N LEU A 68 4.09 14.15 -2.36
CA LEU A 68 4.99 14.82 -3.35
C LEU A 68 4.38 15.16 -4.72
N ARG A 69 3.05 15.24 -4.86
CA ARG A 69 2.42 15.78 -6.09
C ARG A 69 2.59 17.30 -6.26
N LYS A 70 3.27 17.98 -5.33
CA LYS A 70 3.71 19.38 -5.48
C LYS A 70 5.20 19.48 -5.18
N ALA A 71 6.05 18.97 -6.07
CA ALA A 71 7.35 19.60 -6.24
C ALA A 71 7.12 20.83 -7.12
N PRO A 72 7.63 22.04 -6.80
CA PRO A 72 7.66 23.11 -7.79
C PRO A 72 8.47 22.57 -8.97
N VAL A 73 7.86 22.58 -10.16
CA VAL A 73 8.60 22.43 -11.40
C VAL A 73 9.61 23.58 -11.40
N VAL A 74 10.89 23.25 -11.29
CA VAL A 74 11.96 24.21 -11.54
C VAL A 74 11.84 24.55 -13.02
N GLN A 75 11.32 25.74 -13.31
CA GLN A 75 11.37 26.32 -14.64
C GLN A 75 12.73 27.01 -14.77
N ASP A 76 13.55 26.57 -15.73
CA ASP A 76 14.59 27.39 -16.35
C ASP A 76 13.93 28.45 -17.25
#